data_AF-A0A7W0GIJ0-F1
#
_entry.id   AF-A0A7W0GIJ0-F1
#
_cell.length_a   1.000
_cell.length_b   1.000
_cell.length_c   1.000
_cell.angle_alpha   90.00
_cell.angle_beta   90.00
_cell.angle_gamma   90.00
#
_symmetry.space_group_name_H-M   'P 1'
#
loop_
_entity.id
_entity.type
_entity.pdbx_description
1 polymer ?
#
loop_
_entity_poly.entity_id
_entity_poly.type
_entity_poly.pdbx_seq_one_letter_code
_entity_poly.pdbx_strand_id
1 'polypeptide(L)'
;MAERRRAPALVVADDGRTVTVVPGGPEPERGPTGTPMVTLLGAPASASLNVGVRWWPAEDELHRLLAAEAKRRKVDPALFRVAADSLSGVRTALHLRTGGEERELVAAGSSGTPPYSTVLSVQLTGAAVEAVRRALFGQAGVLTVQCRAESAAAGCISGDADVSEWTRPAPDVHVVMIAPHQ
;
A
#
# COMPACT_ATOMS: atom_id res chain seq x y z
N MET A 1 -6.43 13.68 12.95
CA MET A 1 -6.14 12.47 13.76
C MET A 1 -5.72 11.41 12.76
N ALA A 2 -4.45 11.00 12.74
CA ALA A 2 -4.02 9.94 11.82
C ALA A 2 -4.61 8.62 12.31
N GLU A 3 -5.43 7.98 11.49
CA GLU A 3 -5.97 6.66 11.80
C GLU A 3 -4.81 5.67 11.87
N ARG A 4 -4.70 4.92 12.96
CA ARG A 4 -3.58 3.99 13.14
C ARG A 4 -3.67 2.93 12.04
N ARG A 5 -2.59 2.78 11.26
CA ARG A 5 -2.47 1.66 10.31
C ARG A 5 -2.81 0.36 11.01
N ARG A 6 -3.75 -0.40 10.44
CA ARG A 6 -4.07 -1.73 10.93
C ARG A 6 -2.83 -2.62 10.73
N ALA A 7 -2.41 -3.31 11.78
CA ALA A 7 -1.35 -4.31 11.68
C ALA A 7 -1.89 -5.56 10.95
N PRO A 8 -1.05 -6.27 10.18
CA PRO A 8 -1.43 -7.56 9.61
C PRO A 8 -1.75 -8.56 10.73
N ALA A 9 -2.65 -9.50 10.41
CA ALA A 9 -3.14 -10.49 11.35
C ALA A 9 -3.24 -11.88 10.69
N LEU A 10 -3.32 -12.91 11.54
CA LEU A 10 -3.56 -14.28 11.11
C LEU A 10 -4.94 -14.74 11.57
N VAL A 11 -5.70 -15.35 10.66
CA VAL A 11 -6.90 -16.12 10.98
C VAL A 11 -6.52 -17.59 10.86
N VAL A 12 -6.66 -18.35 11.93
CA VAL A 12 -6.32 -19.78 11.95
C VAL A 12 -7.58 -20.59 11.71
N ALA A 13 -7.54 -21.51 10.76
CA ALA A 13 -8.64 -22.42 10.47
C ALA A 13 -8.87 -23.45 11.60
N ASP A 14 -9.98 -24.17 11.51
CA ASP A 14 -10.38 -25.18 12.50
C ASP A 14 -9.38 -26.34 12.61
N ASP A 15 -8.64 -26.64 11.54
CA ASP A 15 -7.58 -27.66 11.54
C ASP A 15 -6.36 -27.25 12.41
N GLY A 16 -6.32 -25.99 12.88
CA GLY A 16 -5.28 -25.44 13.74
C GLY A 16 -3.91 -25.28 13.07
N ARG A 17 -3.80 -25.51 11.77
CA ARG A 17 -2.53 -25.53 11.00
C ARG A 17 -2.59 -24.73 9.72
N THR A 18 -3.77 -24.48 9.17
CA THR A 18 -3.95 -23.59 8.03
C THR A 18 -4.20 -22.17 8.54
N VAL A 19 -3.47 -21.21 7.98
CA VAL A 19 -3.58 -19.80 8.35
C VAL A 19 -3.87 -18.95 7.13
N THR A 20 -4.86 -18.07 7.26
CA THR A 20 -5.13 -16.99 6.31
C THR A 20 -4.49 -15.71 6.83
N VAL A 21 -3.68 -15.07 6.00
CA VAL A 21 -3.10 -13.76 6.32
C VAL A 21 -4.12 -12.69 5.94
N VAL A 22 -4.44 -11.82 6.90
CA VAL A 22 -5.20 -10.60 6.67
C VAL A 22 -4.19 -9.45 6.63
N PRO A 23 -3.96 -8.81 5.47
CA PRO A 23 -3.02 -7.70 5.38
C PRO A 23 -3.40 -6.54 6.29
N GLY A 24 -2.38 -5.76 6.67
CA GLY A 24 -2.55 -4.49 7.35
C GLY A 24 -2.90 -3.36 6.38
N GLY A 25 -2.37 -2.17 6.63
CA GLY A 25 -2.40 -1.07 5.65
C GLY A 25 -1.46 -1.35 4.46
N PRO A 26 -1.74 -0.76 3.26
CA PRO A 26 -0.83 -0.84 2.14
C PRO A 26 0.52 -0.17 2.41
N GLU A 27 1.54 -0.70 1.76
CA GLU A 27 2.91 -0.21 1.82
C GLU A 27 3.40 0.19 0.43
N PRO A 28 4.41 1.07 0.32
CA PRO A 28 5.01 1.32 -0.98
C PRO A 28 5.72 0.05 -1.45
N GLU A 29 5.58 -0.25 -2.74
CA GLU A 29 6.52 -1.16 -3.39
C GLU A 29 7.90 -0.50 -3.36
N ARG A 30 8.94 -1.29 -3.13
CA ARG A 30 10.31 -0.78 -2.96
C ARG A 30 11.20 -1.32 -4.06
N GLY A 31 12.04 -0.45 -4.62
CA GLY A 31 13.06 -0.85 -5.57
C GLY A 31 14.21 -1.63 -4.91
N PRO A 32 15.22 -2.07 -5.69
CA PRO A 32 16.36 -2.82 -5.17
C PRO A 32 17.16 -2.12 -4.07
N THR A 33 17.11 -0.78 -4.01
CA THR A 33 17.75 0.04 -2.97
C THR A 33 16.92 0.17 -1.69
N GLY A 34 15.73 -0.42 -1.65
CA GLY A 34 14.75 -0.23 -0.58
C GLY A 34 13.96 1.08 -0.69
N THR A 35 14.23 1.91 -1.70
CA THR A 35 13.53 3.18 -1.93
C THR A 35 12.08 2.93 -2.37
N PRO A 36 11.09 3.63 -1.79
CA PRO A 36 9.70 3.60 -2.26
C PRO A 36 9.60 3.94 -3.76
N MET A 37 8.84 3.15 -4.52
CA MET A 37 8.55 3.40 -5.92
C MET A 37 7.45 4.45 -6.06
N VAL A 38 7.80 5.71 -5.76
CA VAL A 38 6.91 6.86 -5.91
C VAL A 38 7.63 7.92 -6.74
N THR A 39 7.14 8.18 -7.95
CA THR A 39 7.77 9.08 -8.92
C THR A 39 6.77 10.11 -9.41
N LEU A 40 7.14 11.39 -9.32
CA LEU A 40 6.41 12.49 -9.95
C LEU A 40 7.32 13.11 -11.02
N LEU A 41 6.92 13.00 -12.29
CA LEU A 41 7.67 13.47 -13.44
C LEU A 41 6.87 14.50 -14.23
N GLY A 42 7.41 15.70 -14.44
CA GLY A 42 6.81 16.67 -15.35
C GLY A 42 7.09 18.12 -14.98
N ALA A 43 6.16 19.01 -15.33
CA ALA A 43 6.21 20.43 -15.05
C ALA A 43 5.09 20.84 -14.07
N PRO A 44 5.13 22.03 -13.45
CA PRO A 44 4.10 22.46 -12.50
C PRO A 44 2.67 22.44 -13.07
N ALA A 45 2.51 22.65 -14.38
CA ALA A 45 1.21 22.64 -15.04
C ALA A 45 0.68 21.22 -15.34
N SER A 46 1.58 20.25 -15.54
CA SER A 46 1.24 18.89 -15.95
C SER A 46 2.35 17.90 -15.57
N ALA A 47 1.99 16.84 -14.85
CA ALA A 47 2.94 15.82 -14.40
C ALA A 47 2.31 14.42 -14.36
N SER A 48 3.13 13.40 -14.60
CA SER A 48 2.77 12.00 -14.42
C SER A 48 3.20 11.54 -13.03
N LEU A 49 2.28 10.96 -12.28
CA LEU A 49 2.54 10.32 -10.99
C LEU A 49 2.48 8.80 -11.16
N ASN A 50 3.51 8.12 -10.69
CA ASN A 50 3.56 6.66 -10.59
C ASN A 50 3.75 6.25 -9.12
N VAL A 51 2.92 5.32 -8.67
CA VAL A 51 2.92 4.82 -7.29
C VAL A 51 2.86 3.29 -7.32
N GLY A 52 3.95 2.66 -6.91
CA GLY A 52 4.00 1.22 -6.63
C GLY A 52 3.47 0.93 -5.24
N VAL A 53 2.53 -0.01 -5.15
CA VAL A 53 1.84 -0.38 -3.91
C VAL A 53 1.96 -1.88 -3.70
N ARG A 54 2.28 -2.29 -2.48
CA ARG A 54 2.25 -3.67 -2.01
C ARG A 54 1.21 -3.79 -0.90
N TRP A 55 0.34 -4.80 -0.94
CA TRP A 55 -0.66 -5.03 0.11
C TRP A 55 -0.54 -6.43 0.71
N TRP A 56 0.61 -6.68 1.32
CA TRP A 56 0.95 -7.93 1.98
C TRP A 56 2.08 -7.67 2.99
N PRO A 57 2.12 -8.37 4.15
CA PRO A 57 3.23 -8.25 5.07
C PRO A 57 4.57 -8.59 4.39
N ALA A 58 5.64 -7.94 4.82
CA ALA A 58 6.98 -8.33 4.41
C ALA A 58 7.30 -9.75 4.90
N GLU A 59 8.25 -10.44 4.26
CA GLU A 59 8.62 -11.82 4.63
C GLU A 59 9.00 -11.96 6.11
N ASP A 60 9.86 -11.07 6.62
CA ASP A 60 10.26 -11.05 8.03
C ASP A 60 9.08 -10.76 8.98
N GLU A 61 8.10 -9.97 8.54
CA GLU A 61 6.90 -9.71 9.31
C GLU A 61 5.98 -10.93 9.34
N LEU A 62 5.79 -11.58 8.19
CA LEU A 62 5.03 -12.82 8.09
C LEU A 62 5.66 -13.93 8.95
N HIS A 63 6.98 -14.10 8.90
CA HIS A 63 7.69 -15.05 9.78
C HIS A 63 7.49 -14.73 11.26
N ARG A 64 7.55 -13.45 11.66
CA ARG A 64 7.28 -13.04 13.04
C ARG A 64 5.83 -13.32 13.46
N LEU A 65 4.86 -13.07 12.59
CA LEU A 65 3.44 -13.40 12.86
C LEU A 65 3.25 -14.90 13.05
N LEU A 66 3.80 -15.72 12.16
CA LEU A 66 3.73 -17.18 12.24
C LEU A 66 4.40 -17.72 13.51
N ALA A 67 5.59 -17.22 13.85
CA ALA A 67 6.30 -17.61 15.06
C ALA A 67 5.54 -17.24 16.35
N ALA A 68 4.95 -16.03 16.39
CA ALA A 68 4.13 -15.59 17.51
C ALA A 68 2.89 -16.49 17.69
N GLU A 69 2.24 -16.85 16.59
CA GLU A 69 1.09 -17.75 16.60
C GLU A 69 1.46 -19.17 17.04
N ALA A 70 2.59 -19.68 16.56
CA ALA A 70 3.10 -21.01 16.88
C ALA A 70 3.38 -21.12 18.39
N LYS A 71 4.04 -20.09 18.93
CA LYS A 71 4.30 -19.97 20.37
C LYS A 71 3.00 -19.95 21.18
N ARG A 72 1.99 -19.20 20.73
CA ARG A 72 0.67 -19.13 21.39
C ARG A 72 -0.01 -20.51 21.43
N ARG A 73 0.13 -21.30 20.37
CA ARG A 73 -0.48 -22.63 20.23
C ARG A 73 0.39 -23.79 20.72
N LYS A 74 1.64 -23.53 21.11
CA LYS A 74 2.63 -24.55 21.50
C LYS A 74 2.86 -25.60 20.39
N VAL A 75 2.90 -25.15 19.14
CA VAL A 75 3.22 -25.98 17.96
C VAL A 75 4.50 -25.48 17.29
N ASP A 76 5.11 -26.31 16.45
CA ASP A 76 6.22 -25.89 15.60
C ASP A 76 5.69 -24.95 14.48
N PRO A 77 6.29 -23.76 14.27
CA PRO A 77 5.88 -22.85 13.20
C PRO A 77 5.96 -23.46 11.80
N ALA A 78 6.85 -24.44 11.56
CA ALA A 78 6.96 -25.14 10.29
C ALA A 78 5.71 -25.99 9.95
N LEU A 79 4.83 -26.22 10.92
CA LEU A 79 3.56 -26.91 10.71
C LEU A 79 2.46 -26.01 10.14
N PHE A 80 2.64 -24.69 10.18
CA PHE A 80 1.67 -23.79 9.57
C PHE A 80 1.75 -23.80 8.05
N ARG A 81 0.57 -23.77 7.42
CA ARG A 81 0.41 -23.63 5.98
C ARG A 81 -0.34 -22.33 5.73
N VAL A 82 0.28 -21.40 4.99
CA VAL A 82 -0.40 -20.19 4.54
C VAL A 82 -1.35 -20.58 3.41
N ALA A 83 -2.62 -20.24 3.54
CA ALA A 83 -3.62 -20.51 2.52
C ALA A 83 -3.32 -19.72 1.23
N ALA A 84 -3.36 -20.40 0.08
CA ALA A 84 -3.03 -19.82 -1.23
C ALA A 84 -4.06 -18.76 -1.70
N ASP A 85 -5.34 -18.97 -1.41
CA ASP A 85 -6.45 -18.14 -1.91
C ASP A 85 -6.99 -17.16 -0.86
N SER A 86 -6.10 -16.37 -0.24
CA SER A 86 -6.51 -15.56 0.90
C SER A 86 -7.42 -14.37 0.53
N LEU A 87 -7.24 -13.78 -0.65
CA LEU A 87 -7.96 -12.59 -1.11
C LEU A 87 -8.38 -12.70 -2.58
N SER A 88 -9.59 -12.24 -2.87
CA SER A 88 -10.14 -12.12 -4.21
C SER A 88 -10.56 -10.67 -4.49
N GLY A 89 -10.57 -10.27 -5.77
CA GLY A 89 -11.04 -8.95 -6.18
C GLY A 89 -10.21 -7.78 -5.63
N VAL A 90 -8.91 -7.98 -5.42
CA VAL A 90 -8.04 -6.94 -4.85
C VAL A 90 -8.02 -5.71 -5.76
N ARG A 91 -8.52 -4.59 -5.24
CA ARG A 91 -8.56 -3.27 -5.89
C ARG A 91 -7.72 -2.30 -5.09
N THR A 92 -6.83 -1.59 -5.78
CA THR A 92 -6.01 -0.51 -5.22
C THR A 92 -6.41 0.80 -5.88
N ALA A 93 -6.69 1.82 -5.08
CA ALA A 93 -7.09 3.15 -5.54
C ALA A 93 -6.23 4.24 -4.91
N LEU A 94 -5.93 5.28 -5.68
CA LEU A 94 -5.23 6.47 -5.22
C LEU A 94 -6.24 7.61 -5.09
N HIS A 95 -6.27 8.26 -3.93
CA HIS A 95 -7.18 9.35 -3.63
C HIS A 95 -6.43 10.64 -3.34
N LEU A 96 -6.96 11.75 -3.85
CA LEU A 96 -6.46 13.09 -3.57
C LEU A 96 -7.51 13.85 -2.76
N ARG A 97 -7.07 14.47 -1.66
CA ARG A 97 -7.90 15.34 -0.85
C ARG A 97 -7.48 16.80 -1.01
N THR A 98 -8.40 17.65 -1.47
CA THR A 98 -8.20 19.09 -1.64
C THR A 98 -9.43 19.86 -1.17
N GLY A 99 -9.26 20.89 -0.36
CA GLY A 99 -10.39 21.72 0.07
C GLY A 99 -11.46 20.99 0.90
N GLY A 100 -11.12 19.85 1.52
CA GLY A 100 -12.06 19.01 2.25
C GLY A 100 -12.76 17.94 1.42
N GLU A 101 -12.65 18.00 0.09
CA GLU A 101 -13.18 16.98 -0.81
C GLU A 101 -12.12 15.92 -1.13
N GLU A 102 -12.53 14.66 -1.11
CA GLU A 102 -11.72 13.53 -1.55
C GLU A 102 -12.20 13.05 -2.93
N ARG A 103 -11.25 12.83 -3.84
CA ARG A 103 -11.52 12.28 -5.17
C ARG A 103 -10.59 11.13 -5.48
N GLU A 104 -11.11 10.09 -6.11
CA GLU A 104 -10.28 9.03 -6.70
C GLU A 104 -9.56 9.59 -7.94
N LEU A 105 -8.24 9.43 -7.99
CA LEU A 105 -7.40 9.80 -9.12
C LEU A 105 -7.32 8.66 -10.15
N VAL A 106 -7.12 7.44 -9.66
CA VAL A 106 -6.97 6.22 -10.46
C VAL A 106 -7.19 5.00 -9.57
N ALA A 107 -7.62 3.89 -10.16
CA ALA A 107 -7.65 2.59 -9.50
C ALA A 107 -7.27 1.47 -10.47
N ALA A 108 -6.74 0.38 -9.93
CA ALA A 108 -6.38 -0.82 -10.68
C ALA A 108 -6.57 -2.09 -9.84
N GLY A 109 -6.71 -3.23 -10.53
CA GLY A 109 -6.62 -4.55 -9.89
C GLY A 109 -5.16 -4.94 -9.64
N SER A 110 -4.92 -5.79 -8.64
CA SER A 110 -3.57 -6.32 -8.35
C SER A 110 -3.24 -7.57 -9.17
N SER A 111 -2.03 -8.11 -8.97
CA SER A 111 -1.54 -9.38 -9.55
C SER A 111 -2.38 -10.63 -9.24
N GLY A 112 -3.37 -10.54 -8.33
CA GLY A 112 -4.23 -11.67 -7.93
C GLY A 112 -3.54 -12.68 -6.99
N THR A 113 -2.24 -12.53 -6.76
CA THR A 113 -1.45 -13.36 -5.84
C THR A 113 -0.61 -12.48 -4.91
N PRO A 114 -0.33 -12.93 -3.67
CA PRO A 114 0.61 -12.24 -2.78
C PRO A 114 1.95 -11.97 -3.49
N PRO A 115 2.52 -10.77 -3.36
CA PRO A 115 2.20 -9.75 -2.35
C PRO A 115 1.16 -8.69 -2.80
N TYR A 116 0.32 -9.03 -3.78
CA TYR A 116 -0.74 -8.17 -4.33
C TYR A 116 -0.21 -6.80 -4.79
N SER A 117 0.91 -6.80 -5.49
CA SER A 117 1.50 -5.58 -6.04
C SER A 117 0.58 -4.92 -7.06
N THR A 118 0.54 -3.59 -7.04
CA THR A 118 -0.18 -2.76 -8.01
C THR A 118 0.64 -1.52 -8.32
N VAL A 119 0.80 -1.17 -9.60
CA VAL A 119 1.35 0.12 -10.04
C VAL A 119 0.20 1.01 -10.50
N LEU A 120 0.08 2.17 -9.87
CA LEU A 120 -0.90 3.19 -10.24
C LEU A 120 -0.20 4.30 -11.00
N SER A 121 -0.67 4.60 -12.20
CA SER A 121 -0.15 5.68 -13.06
C SER A 121 -1.27 6.66 -13.36
N VAL A 122 -1.06 7.95 -13.09
CA VAL A 122 -2.06 8.99 -13.34
C VAL A 122 -1.44 10.27 -13.88
N GLN A 123 -2.10 10.87 -14.87
CA GLN A 123 -1.76 12.20 -15.34
C GLN A 123 -2.44 13.26 -14.46
N LEU A 124 -1.65 14.20 -13.96
CA LEU A 124 -2.09 15.29 -13.10
C LEU A 124 -1.97 16.62 -13.85
N THR A 125 -2.88 17.54 -13.55
CA THR A 125 -2.89 18.90 -14.11
C THR A 125 -3.18 19.94 -13.03
N GLY A 126 -2.69 21.16 -13.25
CA GLY A 126 -3.00 22.34 -12.42
C GLY A 126 -2.82 22.11 -10.92
N ALA A 127 -3.85 22.45 -10.14
CA ALA A 127 -3.80 22.37 -8.68
C ALA A 127 -3.54 20.96 -8.11
N ALA A 128 -3.79 19.90 -8.90
CA ALA A 128 -3.53 18.52 -8.48
C ALA A 128 -2.03 18.22 -8.39
N VAL A 129 -1.22 18.77 -9.31
CA VAL A 129 0.25 18.62 -9.30
C VAL A 129 0.81 19.21 -8.01
N GLU A 130 0.39 20.42 -7.66
CA GLU A 130 0.81 21.12 -6.45
C GLU A 130 0.39 20.36 -5.17
N ALA A 131 -0.84 19.84 -5.12
CA ALA A 131 -1.32 19.07 -3.98
C ALA A 131 -0.53 17.77 -3.79
N VAL A 132 -0.32 17.00 -4.87
CA VAL A 132 0.50 15.78 -4.84
C VAL A 132 1.92 16.10 -4.42
N ARG A 133 2.53 17.17 -4.96
CA ARG A 133 3.87 17.59 -4.57
C ARG A 133 3.97 17.84 -3.08
N ARG A 134 3.02 18.58 -2.48
CA ARG A 134 3.00 18.80 -1.03
C ARG A 134 2.88 17.48 -0.25
N ALA A 135 2.06 16.54 -0.72
CA ALA A 135 1.95 15.22 -0.09
C ALA A 135 3.28 14.45 -0.11
N LEU A 136 3.97 14.44 -1.26
CA LEU A 136 5.28 13.81 -1.41
C LEU A 136 6.35 14.47 -0.52
N PHE A 137 6.25 15.78 -0.28
CA PHE A 137 7.09 16.51 0.68
C PHE A 137 6.56 16.46 2.12
N GLY A 138 5.70 15.49 2.43
CA GLY A 138 5.32 15.18 3.80
C GLY A 138 4.03 15.84 4.28
N GLN A 139 3.24 16.51 3.43
CA GLN A 139 1.94 17.00 3.87
C GLN A 139 0.95 15.84 4.00
N ALA A 140 0.66 15.46 5.25
CA ALA A 140 -0.27 14.39 5.57
C ALA A 140 -1.72 14.71 5.15
N GLY A 141 -2.49 13.65 4.90
CA GLY A 141 -3.91 13.64 4.60
C GLY A 141 -4.29 14.09 3.20
N VAL A 142 -3.30 14.35 2.33
CA VAL A 142 -3.51 14.89 0.98
C VAL A 142 -3.57 13.81 -0.08
N LEU A 143 -2.67 12.83 -0.02
CA LEU A 143 -2.61 11.73 -1.00
C LEU A 143 -2.63 10.40 -0.24
N THR A 144 -3.67 9.61 -0.48
CA THR A 144 -3.87 8.33 0.21
C THR A 144 -4.04 7.19 -0.80
N VAL A 145 -3.61 6.00 -0.40
CA VAL A 145 -3.85 4.76 -1.11
C VAL A 145 -4.81 3.91 -0.31
N GLN A 146 -5.83 3.39 -0.99
CA GLN A 146 -6.80 2.47 -0.42
C GLN A 146 -6.72 1.13 -1.16
N CYS A 147 -6.60 0.06 -0.40
CA CYS A 147 -6.75 -1.30 -0.92
C CYS A 147 -8.03 -1.93 -0.35
N ARG A 148 -8.73 -2.70 -1.18
CA ARG A 148 -9.92 -3.48 -0.80
C ARG A 148 -9.89 -4.85 -1.44
N ALA A 149 -10.37 -5.86 -0.73
CA ALA A 149 -10.55 -7.22 -1.24
C ALA A 149 -11.58 -7.99 -0.43
N GLU A 150 -12.01 -9.13 -0.97
CA GLU A 150 -12.83 -10.11 -0.26
C GLU A 150 -11.99 -11.29 0.20
N SER A 151 -12.17 -11.71 1.45
CA SER A 151 -11.57 -12.92 2.02
C SER A 151 -12.65 -13.89 2.47
N ALA A 152 -12.50 -15.17 2.11
CA ALA A 152 -13.40 -16.21 2.61
C ALA A 152 -13.35 -16.33 4.14
N ALA A 153 -12.21 -16.03 4.77
CA ALA A 153 -12.02 -16.19 6.21
C ALA A 153 -12.39 -14.94 7.03
N ALA A 154 -12.31 -13.75 6.44
CA ALA A 154 -12.47 -12.47 7.15
C ALA A 154 -13.50 -11.51 6.54
N GLY A 155 -14.17 -11.91 5.45
CA GLY A 155 -15.10 -11.05 4.70
C GLY A 155 -14.39 -9.92 3.96
N CYS A 156 -15.06 -8.77 3.86
CA CYS A 156 -14.50 -7.59 3.20
C CYS A 156 -13.35 -7.02 4.05
N ILE A 157 -12.16 -6.92 3.45
CA ILE A 157 -10.96 -6.35 4.05
C ILE A 157 -10.64 -5.06 3.30
N SER A 158 -10.25 -4.05 4.07
CA SER A 158 -9.71 -2.81 3.52
C SER A 158 -8.51 -2.35 4.35
N GLY A 159 -7.64 -1.59 3.69
CA GLY A 159 -6.53 -0.93 4.32
C GLY A 159 -6.23 0.38 3.60
N ASP A 160 -5.90 1.41 4.36
CA ASP A 160 -5.56 2.73 3.86
C ASP A 160 -4.15 3.13 4.32
N ALA A 161 -3.47 3.91 3.51
CA ALA A 161 -2.17 4.48 3.85
C ALA A 161 -2.02 5.89 3.28
N ASP A 162 -1.31 6.73 4.02
CA ASP A 162 -0.93 8.07 3.57
C ASP A 162 0.42 8.00 2.85
N VAL A 163 0.47 8.49 1.61
CA VAL A 163 1.70 8.45 0.79
C VAL A 163 2.79 9.33 1.40
N SER A 164 2.44 10.36 2.17
CA SER A 164 3.42 11.20 2.87
C SER A 164 4.22 10.46 3.95
N GLU A 165 3.73 9.31 4.42
CA GLU A 165 4.47 8.44 5.34
C GLU A 165 5.51 7.59 4.62
N TRP A 166 5.36 7.39 3.31
CA TRP A 166 6.27 6.57 2.51
C TRP A 166 7.53 7.35 2.16
N THR A 167 7.41 8.66 2.03
CA THR A 167 8.48 9.56 1.60
C THR A 167 9.32 10.12 2.76
N ARG A 168 8.99 9.80 4.01
CA ARG A 168 9.70 10.25 5.21
C ARG A 168 10.63 9.16 5.76
N PRO A 169 11.92 9.43 6.08
CA PRO A 169 12.75 10.58 5.74
C PRO A 169 13.55 10.35 4.44
N ALA A 170 13.14 9.40 3.60
CA ALA A 170 13.93 8.92 2.47
C ALA A 170 14.23 10.08 1.49
N PRO A 171 15.51 10.49 1.32
CA PRO A 171 15.89 11.58 0.41
C PRO A 171 15.66 11.23 -1.07
N ASP A 172 15.36 9.98 -1.39
CA ASP A 172 15.37 9.45 -2.76
C ASP A 172 13.98 9.41 -3.41
N VAL A 173 13.05 10.28 -3.00
CA VAL A 173 11.84 10.52 -3.82
C VAL A 173 12.28 11.26 -5.08
N HIS A 174 12.24 10.58 -6.21
CA HIS A 174 12.55 11.18 -7.50
C HIS A 174 11.40 12.10 -7.94
N VAL A 175 11.48 13.35 -7.51
CA VAL A 175 10.69 14.45 -8.07
C VAL A 175 11.53 15.11 -9.15
N VAL A 176 11.33 14.69 -10.41
CA VAL A 176 12.04 15.27 -11.55
C VAL A 176 11.14 16.32 -12.18
N MET A 177 11.44 17.58 -11.87
CA MET A 177 10.76 18.73 -12.48
C MET A 177 11.57 19.23 -13.67
N ILE A 178 10.99 19.14 -14.86
CA ILE A 178 11.59 19.70 -16.07
C ILE A 178 11.09 21.14 -16.20
N ALA A 179 12.01 22.11 -16.20
CA ALA A 179 11.66 23.50 -16.46
C ALA A 179 11.16 23.62 -17.92
N PRO A 180 10.07 24.39 -18.18
CA PRO A 180 9.65 24.62 -19.55
C PRO A 180 10.77 25.33 -20.32
N HIS A 181 11.11 24.79 -21.50
CA HIS A 181 11.92 25.53 -22.46
C HIS A 181 11.11 26.77 -22.89
N GLN A 182 11.61 27.95 -22.55
CA GLN A 182 11.03 29.23 -22.98
C GLN A 182 11.28 29.48 -24.46
#